data_AF-A0A314XU54-F1
#
_entry.id   AF-A0A314XU54-F1
#
_cell.length_a   1.000
_cell.length_b   1.000
_cell.length_c   1.000
_cell.angle_alpha   90.00
_cell.angle_beta   90.00
_cell.angle_gamma   90.00
#
_symmetry.space_group_name_H-M   'P 1'
#
loop_
_entity.id
_entity.type
_entity.pdbx_description
1 polymer ?
#
loop_
_entity_poly.entity_id
_entity_poly.type
_entity_poly.pdbx_seq_one_letter_code
_entity_poly.pdbx_strand_id
1 'polypeptide(L)'
;MGTADAFLEVAKIEFFYDQAPESMKSLGTSYAMTTLGMGNFLSSFLLSTVSHITKKHGHKGWILNNLNASHLDYYYAFFTVLNVLNFIFFLVMTKMYVYKAEISDSIKVLTEELRETTYKPSDKDES
;
A
#
# COMPACT_ATOMS: atom_id res chain seq x y z
N MET A 1 -17.42 8.42 12.28
CA MET A 1 -16.81 8.73 13.59
C MET A 1 -17.88 8.94 14.64
N GLY A 2 -18.20 7.86 15.33
CA GLY A 2 -19.18 7.81 16.43
C GLY A 2 -18.85 6.62 17.33
N THR A 3 -19.72 6.29 18.28
CA THR A 3 -19.49 5.17 19.22
C THR A 3 -19.25 3.83 18.52
N ALA A 4 -19.91 3.56 17.40
CA ALA A 4 -19.70 2.34 16.62
C ALA A 4 -18.27 2.21 16.06
N ASP A 5 -17.65 3.31 15.60
CA ASP A 5 -16.24 3.31 15.17
C ASP A 5 -15.31 2.99 16.34
N ALA A 6 -15.55 3.60 17.50
CA ALA A 6 -14.72 3.42 18.68
C ALA A 6 -14.70 1.96 19.15
N PHE A 7 -15.86 1.29 19.19
CA PHE A 7 -15.92 -0.13 19.54
C PHE A 7 -15.27 -1.02 18.48
N LEU A 8 -15.48 -0.71 17.19
CA LEU A 8 -14.94 -1.50 16.10
C LEU A 8 -13.41 -1.41 16.03
N GLU A 9 -12.84 -0.23 16.28
CA GLU A 9 -11.40 -0.02 16.30
C GLU A 9 -10.72 -0.74 17.48
N VAL A 10 -11.31 -0.69 18.67
CA VAL A 10 -10.82 -1.43 19.85
C VAL A 10 -10.88 -2.94 19.61
N ALA A 11 -12.04 -3.45 19.16
CA ALA A 11 -12.21 -4.89 18.90
C ALA A 11 -11.22 -5.40 17.84
N LYS A 12 -10.97 -4.59 16.79
CA LYS A 12 -10.01 -4.93 15.74
C LYS A 12 -8.58 -4.99 16.25
N ILE A 13 -8.18 -4.04 17.11
CA ILE A 13 -6.85 -4.01 17.71
C ILE A 13 -6.66 -5.22 18.63
N GLU A 14 -7.60 -5.48 19.55
CA GLU A 14 -7.52 -6.63 20.48
C GLU A 14 -7.40 -7.96 19.72
N PHE A 15 -8.26 -8.17 18.72
CA PHE A 15 -8.19 -9.37 17.88
C PHE A 15 -6.85 -9.50 17.14
N PHE A 16 -6.33 -8.39 16.58
CA PHE A 16 -5.05 -8.40 15.86
C PHE A 16 -3.87 -8.66 16.80
N TYR A 17 -3.91 -8.10 18.01
CA TYR A 17 -2.93 -8.38 19.05
C TYR A 17 -3.03 -9.80 19.58
N ASP A 18 -4.18 -10.46 19.57
CA ASP A 18 -4.27 -11.85 20.01
C ASP A 18 -3.80 -12.85 18.93
N GLN A 19 -4.05 -12.55 17.65
CA GLN A 19 -3.83 -13.49 16.56
C GLN A 19 -2.50 -13.31 15.80
N ALA A 20 -1.86 -12.15 15.88
CA ALA A 20 -0.61 -11.90 15.16
C ALA A 20 0.63 -12.45 15.90
N PRO A 21 1.70 -12.85 15.18
CA PRO A 21 3.01 -13.10 15.76
C PRO A 21 3.61 -11.81 16.38
N GLU A 22 4.36 -11.93 17.48
CA GLU A 22 4.88 -10.79 18.25
C GLU A 22 5.73 -9.80 17.41
N SER A 23 6.52 -10.31 16.46
CA SER A 23 7.34 -9.51 15.55
C SER A 23 6.54 -8.79 14.46
N MET A 24 5.35 -9.27 14.10
CA MET A 24 4.52 -8.67 13.04
C MET A 24 3.60 -7.57 13.57
N LYS A 25 3.27 -7.58 14.88
CA LYS A 25 2.41 -6.56 15.51
C LYS A 25 3.04 -5.16 15.44
N SER A 26 4.28 -5.03 15.92
CA SER A 26 4.99 -3.75 15.94
C SER A 26 5.22 -3.19 14.53
N LEU A 27 5.60 -4.04 13.58
CA LEU A 27 5.80 -3.65 12.18
C LEU A 27 4.49 -3.21 11.51
N GLY A 28 3.40 -3.96 11.72
CA GLY A 28 2.08 -3.63 11.17
C GLY A 28 1.53 -2.30 11.68
N THR A 29 1.59 -2.09 13.01
CA THR A 29 1.15 -0.83 13.63
C THR A 29 2.01 0.35 13.21
N SER A 30 3.34 0.17 13.16
CA SER A 30 4.26 1.22 12.69
C SER A 30 3.97 1.61 11.24
N TYR A 31 3.80 0.63 10.36
CA TYR A 31 3.48 0.85 8.95
C TYR A 31 2.12 1.56 8.78
N ALA A 32 1.11 1.17 9.55
CA ALA A 32 -0.20 1.82 9.53
C ALA A 32 -0.10 3.30 9.96
N MET A 33 0.61 3.57 11.07
CA MET A 33 0.80 4.93 11.56
C MET A 33 1.61 5.80 10.59
N THR A 34 2.66 5.24 9.98
CA THR A 34 3.43 5.92 8.92
C THR A 34 2.55 6.24 7.73
N THR A 35 1.72 5.31 7.28
CA THR A 35 0.80 5.52 6.15
C THR A 35 -0.21 6.63 6.45
N LEU A 36 -0.77 6.67 7.68
CA LEU A 36 -1.64 7.76 8.12
C LEU A 36 -0.93 9.12 8.11
N GLY A 37 0.29 9.19 8.65
CA GLY A 37 1.10 10.41 8.63
C GLY A 37 1.41 10.89 7.21
N MET A 38 1.82 9.97 6.32
CA MET A 38 2.03 10.25 4.91
C MET A 38 0.76 10.77 4.23
N GLY A 39 -0.41 10.20 4.55
CA GLY A 39 -1.70 10.66 4.03
C GLY A 39 -2.00 12.12 4.38
N ASN A 40 -1.69 12.55 5.61
CA ASN A 40 -1.86 13.94 6.03
C ASN A 40 -0.92 14.90 5.29
N PHE A 41 0.35 14.52 5.12
CA PHE A 41 1.29 15.31 4.34
C PHE A 41 0.87 15.41 2.87
N LEU A 42 0.46 14.29 2.27
CA LEU A 42 -0.02 14.26 0.89
C LEU A 42 -1.27 15.12 0.71
N SER A 43 -2.21 15.08 1.66
CA SER A 43 -3.41 15.92 1.64
C SER A 43 -3.06 17.41 1.65
N SER A 44 -2.12 17.81 2.51
CA SER A 44 -1.63 19.19 2.59
C SER A 44 -0.89 19.61 1.32
N PHE A 45 -0.06 18.72 0.77
CA PHE A 45 0.68 18.94 -0.47
C PHE A 45 -0.27 19.13 -1.67
N LEU A 46 -1.28 18.27 -1.81
CA LEU A 46 -2.29 18.36 -2.86
C LEU A 46 -3.08 19.66 -2.75
N LEU A 47 -3.55 20.00 -1.55
CA LEU A 47 -4.27 21.25 -1.31
C LEU A 47 -3.42 22.48 -1.69
N SER A 48 -2.15 22.49 -1.28
CA SER A 48 -1.20 23.56 -1.61
C SER A 48 -0.97 23.67 -3.12
N THR A 49 -0.75 22.54 -3.78
CA THR A 49 -0.52 22.47 -5.24
C THR A 49 -1.73 22.99 -6.02
N VAL A 50 -2.94 22.51 -5.68
CA VAL A 50 -4.18 22.97 -6.30
C VAL A 50 -4.41 24.45 -6.02
N SER A 51 -4.23 24.91 -4.78
CA SER A 51 -4.34 26.33 -4.41
C SER A 51 -3.37 27.19 -5.21
N HIS A 52 -2.12 26.75 -5.40
CA HIS A 52 -1.12 27.48 -6.18
C HIS A 52 -1.47 27.56 -7.67
N ILE A 53 -1.83 26.43 -8.30
CA ILE A 53 -2.18 26.37 -9.72
C ILE A 53 -3.43 27.21 -10.01
N THR A 54 -4.43 27.14 -9.14
CA THR A 54 -5.73 27.79 -9.36
C THR A 54 -5.72 29.30 -9.02
N LYS A 55 -4.84 29.75 -8.12
CA LYS A 55 -4.65 31.18 -7.82
C LYS A 55 -3.74 31.90 -8.83
N LYS A 56 -2.91 31.18 -9.58
CA LYS A 56 -1.90 31.77 -10.50
C LYS A 56 -2.50 32.63 -11.62
N HIS A 57 -3.80 32.55 -11.89
CA HIS A 57 -4.48 33.28 -12.97
C HIS A 57 -5.38 34.44 -12.48
N GLY A 58 -5.25 34.90 -11.23
CA GLY A 58 -6.02 36.04 -10.72
C GLY A 58 -7.50 35.74 -10.41
N HIS A 59 -7.92 34.47 -10.57
CA HIS A 59 -9.24 33.99 -10.17
C HIS A 59 -9.23 33.50 -8.72
N LYS A 60 -10.38 33.61 -8.04
CA LYS A 60 -10.60 32.93 -6.76
C LYS A 60 -10.44 31.43 -7.06
N GLY A 61 -9.43 30.76 -6.50
CA GLY A 61 -9.05 29.37 -6.84
C GLY A 61 -10.20 28.35 -6.68
N TRP A 62 -9.99 27.05 -6.93
CA TRP A 62 -11.15 26.13 -6.96
C TRP A 62 -11.84 25.89 -5.61
N ILE A 63 -11.12 26.10 -4.50
CA ILE A 63 -11.61 25.92 -3.13
C ILE A 63 -11.77 27.30 -2.48
N LEU A 64 -13.02 27.75 -2.31
CA LEU A 64 -13.38 28.99 -1.61
C LEU A 64 -14.07 28.69 -0.29
N ASN A 65 -14.00 29.64 0.65
CA ASN A 65 -14.81 29.61 1.89
C ASN A 65 -16.34 29.64 1.62
N ASN A 66 -16.76 30.11 0.45
CA ASN A 66 -18.15 30.00 0.00
C ASN A 66 -18.29 28.81 -0.94
N LEU A 67 -18.88 27.73 -0.43
CA LEU A 67 -19.17 26.49 -1.15
C LEU A 67 -19.93 26.73 -2.47
N ASN A 68 -20.87 27.68 -2.47
CA ASN A 68 -21.70 27.98 -3.64
C ASN A 68 -20.93 28.69 -4.77
N ALA A 69 -19.75 29.24 -4.45
CA ALA A 69 -18.84 29.85 -5.41
C ALA A 69 -17.60 28.97 -5.68
N SER A 70 -17.51 27.81 -5.02
CA SER A 70 -16.38 26.89 -5.12
C SER A 70 -16.61 25.93 -6.27
N HIS A 71 -15.58 25.74 -7.10
CA HIS A 71 -15.63 24.79 -8.21
C HIS A 71 -15.08 23.44 -7.73
N LEU A 72 -15.87 22.76 -6.90
CA LEU A 72 -15.52 21.45 -6.32
C LEU A 72 -15.42 20.36 -7.39
N ASP A 73 -16.17 20.52 -8.48
CA ASP A 73 -16.10 19.68 -9.68
C ASP A 73 -14.67 19.58 -10.24
N TYR A 74 -13.95 20.68 -10.38
CA TYR A 74 -12.55 20.64 -10.83
C TYR A 74 -11.60 20.01 -9.82
N TYR A 75 -11.82 20.23 -8.53
CA TYR A 75 -11.03 19.57 -7.48
C TYR A 75 -11.22 18.05 -7.50
N TYR A 76 -12.46 17.58 -7.60
CA TYR A 76 -12.76 16.15 -7.69
C TYR A 76 -12.31 15.53 -9.02
N ALA A 77 -12.37 16.27 -10.13
CA ALA A 77 -11.82 15.81 -11.41
C ALA A 77 -10.29 15.62 -11.32
N PHE A 78 -9.57 16.58 -10.73
CA PHE A 78 -8.13 16.44 -10.46
C PHE A 78 -7.84 15.24 -9.55
N PHE A 79 -8.60 15.09 -8.46
CA PHE A 79 -8.48 13.96 -7.56
C PHE A 79 -8.73 12.63 -8.26
N THR A 80 -9.70 12.57 -9.18
CA THR A 80 -10.01 11.38 -9.98
C THR A 80 -8.83 11.01 -10.87
N VAL A 81 -8.24 11.96 -11.58
CA VAL A 81 -7.04 11.72 -12.40
C VAL A 81 -5.89 11.18 -11.56
N LEU A 82 -5.66 11.75 -10.37
CA LEU A 82 -4.62 11.29 -9.45
C LEU A 82 -4.86 9.83 -9.00
N ASN A 83 -6.10 9.46 -8.68
CA ASN A 83 -6.44 8.09 -8.31
C ASN A 83 -6.29 7.11 -9.48
N VAL A 84 -6.62 7.52 -10.71
CA VAL A 84 -6.38 6.69 -11.91
C VAL A 84 -4.88 6.44 -12.10
N LEU A 85 -4.03 7.46 -11.92
CA LEU A 85 -2.57 7.29 -11.98
C LEU A 85 -2.06 6.37 -10.86
N ASN A 86 -2.57 6.52 -9.64
CA ASN A 86 -2.25 5.63 -8.53
C ASN A 86 -2.65 4.17 -8.84
N PHE A 87 -3.81 3.95 -9.43
CA PHE A 87 -4.28 2.63 -9.84
C PHE A 87 -3.39 2.01 -10.92
N ILE A 88 -3.00 2.77 -11.94
CA ILE A 88 -2.06 2.30 -12.96
C ILE A 88 -0.72 1.92 -12.31
N PHE A 89 -0.19 2.76 -11.43
CA PHE A 89 1.03 2.47 -10.68
C PHE A 89 0.89 1.19 -9.85
N PHE A 90 -0.23 0.99 -9.16
CA PHE A 90 -0.52 -0.22 -8.40
C PHE A 90 -0.56 -1.48 -9.29
N LEU A 91 -1.15 -1.38 -10.48
CA LEU A 91 -1.16 -2.48 -11.45
C LEU A 91 0.25 -2.83 -11.93
N VAL A 92 1.08 -1.83 -12.22
CA VAL A 92 2.50 -2.05 -12.58
C VAL A 92 3.24 -2.73 -11.43
N MET A 93 3.08 -2.25 -10.19
CA MET A 93 3.72 -2.84 -9.02
C MET A 93 3.26 -4.28 -8.77
N THR A 94 1.97 -4.56 -8.94
CA THR A 94 1.42 -5.91 -8.77
C THR A 94 1.93 -6.86 -9.85
N LYS A 95 2.10 -6.37 -11.10
CA LYS A 95 2.70 -7.15 -12.19
C LYS A 95 4.19 -7.41 -11.96
N MET A 96 4.91 -6.49 -11.34
CA MET A 96 6.32 -6.63 -10.99
C MET A 96 6.54 -7.45 -9.70
N TYR A 97 5.53 -7.53 -8.83
CA TYR A 97 5.61 -8.28 -7.59
C TYR A 97 5.51 -9.78 -7.88
N VAL A 98 6.66 -10.46 -7.91
CA VAL A 98 6.71 -11.93 -8.02
C VAL A 98 6.07 -12.53 -6.77
N TYR A 99 5.02 -13.33 -6.97
CA TYR A 99 4.33 -14.03 -5.91
C TYR A 99 5.30 -15.03 -5.25
N LYS A 100 5.64 -14.80 -3.98
CA LYS A 100 6.65 -15.59 -3.24
C LYS A 100 6.38 -17.10 -3.18
N ALA A 101 5.16 -17.57 -3.48
CA ALA A 101 4.88 -19.00 -3.51
C ALA A 101 5.62 -19.74 -4.63
N GLU A 102 5.74 -19.17 -5.85
CA GLU A 102 6.52 -19.78 -6.93
C GLU A 102 8.01 -19.87 -6.56
N ILE A 103 8.54 -18.82 -5.91
CA ILE A 103 9.93 -18.79 -5.44
C ILE A 103 10.14 -19.84 -4.35
N SER A 104 9.21 -19.96 -3.40
CA SER A 104 9.33 -20.91 -2.29
C SER A 104 9.21 -22.36 -2.75
N ASP A 105 8.32 -22.67 -3.70
CA ASP A 105 8.18 -24.02 -4.26
C ASP A 105 9.40 -24.37 -5.10
N SER A 106 9.89 -23.43 -5.91
CA SER A 106 11.14 -23.62 -6.67
C SER A 106 12.33 -23.87 -5.77
N ILE A 107 12.47 -23.13 -4.65
CA ILE A 107 13.56 -23.34 -3.69
C ILE A 107 13.46 -24.69 -2.99
N LYS A 108 12.25 -25.15 -2.64
CA LYS A 108 12.05 -26.48 -2.04
C LYS A 108 12.45 -27.59 -3.00
N VAL A 109 11.95 -27.53 -4.24
CA VAL A 109 12.28 -28.51 -5.29
C VAL A 109 13.79 -28.53 -5.57
N LEU A 110 14.44 -27.37 -5.69
CA LEU A 110 15.89 -27.28 -5.87
C LEU A 110 16.67 -27.84 -4.68
N THR A 111 16.19 -27.63 -3.46
CA THR A 111 16.83 -28.16 -2.25
C THR A 111 16.70 -29.68 -2.16
N GLU A 112 15.57 -30.24 -2.60
CA GLU A 112 15.36 -31.70 -2.71
C GLU A 112 16.24 -32.32 -3.81
N GLU A 113 16.30 -31.72 -5.00
CA GLU A 113 17.18 -32.19 -6.08
C GLU A 113 18.67 -32.15 -5.68
N LEU A 114 19.11 -31.07 -5.02
CA LEU A 114 20.47 -30.98 -4.49
C LEU A 114 20.73 -32.02 -3.41
N ARG A 115 19.75 -32.34 -2.57
CA ARG A 115 19.85 -33.37 -1.54
C ARG A 115 19.96 -34.78 -2.15
N GLU A 116 19.16 -35.08 -3.17
CA GLU A 116 19.23 -36.34 -3.93
C GLU A 116 20.56 -36.48 -4.68
N THR A 117 21.04 -35.41 -5.32
CA THR A 117 22.32 -35.40 -6.04
C THR A 117 23.52 -35.53 -5.09
N THR A 118 23.44 -34.92 -3.91
CA THR A 118 24.49 -35.02 -2.87
C THR A 118 24.44 -36.35 -2.13
N TYR A 119 23.28 -37.02 -2.06
CA TYR A 119 23.13 -38.37 -1.49
C TYR A 119 23.56 -39.48 -2.46
N LYS A 120 23.72 -39.18 -3.75
CA LYS A 120 24.11 -40.15 -4.77
C LYS A 120 25.56 -39.99 -5.28
N PRO A 121 26.62 -40.02 -4.44
CA PRO A 121 27.94 -40.40 -4.92
C PRO A 121 28.09 -41.92 -4.82
N SER A 122 28.57 -42.54 -5.91
CA SER A 122 28.89 -43.98 -6.05
C SER A 122 27.72 -44.88 -6.47
N ASP A 123 27.42 -44.90 -7.77
CA ASP A 123 27.02 -46.13 -8.50
C ASP A 123 27.11 -45.88 -10.02
N LYS A 124 28.21 -45.24 -10.44
CA LYS A 124 28.59 -45.11 -11.85
C LYS A 124 30.11 -45.15 -11.98
N ASP A 125 30.66 -46.30 -11.61
CA ASP A 125 31.78 -46.92 -12.32
C ASP A 125 31.41 -48.41 -12.45
N GLU A 126 31.74 -49.02 -13.59
CA GLU A 126 31.54 -50.45 -13.95
C GLU A 126 30.23 -50.85 -14.68
N SER A 127 30.25 -50.66 -16.01
CA SER A 127 29.90 -51.73 -16.95
C SER A 127 30.79 -51.66 -18.18
#